data_AF-A0A0C2BTC7-F1
#
_entry.id   AF-A0A0C2BTC7-F1
#
_cell.length_a   1.000
_cell.length_b   1.000
_cell.length_c   1.000
_cell.angle_alpha   90.00
_cell.angle_beta   90.00
_cell.angle_gamma   90.00
#
_symmetry.space_group_name_H-M   'P 1'
#
loop_
_entity.id
_entity.type
_entity.pdbx_description
1 polymer ?
#
loop_
_entity_poly.entity_id
_entity_poly.type
_entity_poly.pdbx_seq_one_letter_code
_entity_poly.pdbx_strand_id
1 'polypeptide(L)'
;MTSLSLPPTPTLHNTFITNGHDSALWRAANEPSLLCPSQEMAAISNCTFKNDYRCSTAENTVNCQCSDLDIQREFNELGKRLTSASWELSQPYNRYIVAKIPQMVPAEFVLDFAHFYDTAPFLLRHDLCTIPNSNLYGCYRCSHGAQARVQCQANTEILGEIVCGTHAFVVPCGPQAPESVLRFHFDTARQFLNCSIQCGDTAHYFALSGILKYMGTFRTPFLCLIDGNSVTTMNSPGRILNTY
;
A
#
# COMPACT_ATOMS: atom_id res chain seq x y z
N MET A 1 10.93 13.09 -27.92
CA MET A 1 9.99 13.41 -26.83
C MET A 1 9.84 12.16 -25.98
N THR A 2 10.48 12.11 -24.82
CA THR A 2 10.31 11.02 -23.85
C THR A 2 9.31 11.50 -22.79
N SER A 3 8.28 10.71 -22.49
CA SER A 3 7.33 11.02 -21.41
C SER A 3 7.79 10.30 -20.13
N LEU A 4 8.45 11.03 -19.25
CA LEU A 4 8.58 10.65 -17.84
C LEU A 4 7.19 10.76 -17.21
N SER A 5 6.42 9.66 -17.18
CA SER A 5 5.15 9.63 -16.46
C SER A 5 5.35 8.93 -15.13
N LEU A 6 5.19 9.67 -14.04
CA LEU A 6 4.87 9.05 -12.76
C LEU A 6 3.61 8.21 -12.97
N PRO A 7 3.60 6.91 -12.58
CA PRO A 7 2.39 6.13 -12.66
C PRO A 7 1.31 6.87 -11.86
N PRO A 8 0.06 6.91 -12.34
CA PRO A 8 -0.99 7.65 -11.66
C PRO A 8 -1.12 7.10 -10.24
N THR A 9 -0.77 7.94 -9.26
CA THR A 9 -0.85 7.66 -7.83
C THR A 9 -1.93 8.55 -7.20
N PRO A 10 -3.21 8.45 -7.64
CA PRO A 10 -4.26 9.37 -7.23
C PRO A 10 -4.47 9.39 -5.70
N THR A 11 -4.14 8.30 -5.01
CA THR A 11 -4.17 8.23 -3.55
C THR A 11 -3.16 9.16 -2.86
N LEU A 12 -2.06 9.53 -3.52
CA LEU A 12 -1.06 10.47 -3.01
C LEU A 12 -1.49 11.94 -3.16
N HIS A 13 -2.53 12.22 -3.95
CA HIS A 13 -3.09 13.56 -4.10
C HIS A 13 -4.16 13.91 -3.03
N ASN A 14 -4.28 13.08 -2.00
CA ASN A 14 -5.26 13.26 -0.94
C ASN A 14 -4.66 13.94 0.30
N THR A 15 -5.53 14.40 1.18
CA THR A 15 -5.14 14.89 2.51
C THR A 15 -4.80 13.71 3.42
N PHE A 16 -3.79 13.88 4.27
CA PHE A 16 -3.35 12.88 5.23
C PHE A 16 -3.47 13.42 6.66
N ILE A 17 -3.70 12.52 7.61
CA ILE A 17 -3.66 12.80 9.04
C ILE A 17 -2.59 11.92 9.70
N THR A 18 -1.88 12.45 10.69
CA THR A 18 -0.84 11.73 11.42
C THR A 18 -0.97 11.97 12.91
N ASN A 19 -0.63 10.96 13.71
CA ASN A 19 -0.47 11.07 15.16
C ASN A 19 1.01 11.21 15.58
N GLY A 20 1.92 11.40 14.63
CA GLY A 20 3.37 11.45 14.84
C GLY A 20 4.09 10.10 14.73
N HIS A 21 3.36 8.99 14.73
CA HIS A 21 3.90 7.63 14.53
C HIS A 21 3.35 6.98 13.27
N ASP A 22 2.04 7.01 13.12
CA ASP A 22 1.30 6.45 11.99
C ASP A 22 0.65 7.58 11.20
N SER A 23 0.40 7.31 9.91
CA SER A 23 -0.32 8.21 9.02
C SER A 23 -1.50 7.47 8.38
N ALA A 24 -2.60 8.18 8.18
CA ALA A 24 -3.83 7.69 7.57
C ALA A 24 -4.35 8.68 6.52
N LEU A 25 -5.14 8.18 5.58
CA LEU A 25 -5.80 8.98 4.57
C LEU A 25 -7.03 9.69 5.15
N TRP A 26 -7.11 11.00 4.98
CA TRP A 26 -8.31 11.76 5.31
C TRP A 26 -9.33 11.60 4.19
N ARG A 27 -10.44 10.89 4.46
CA ARG A 27 -11.58 10.75 3.53
C ARG A 27 -12.86 11.39 4.05
N ALA A 28 -12.83 12.06 5.20
CA ALA A 28 -14.01 12.73 5.71
C ALA A 28 -14.35 13.92 4.80
N ALA A 29 -15.63 14.04 4.44
CA ALA A 29 -16.11 15.12 3.57
C ALA A 29 -16.01 16.50 4.25
N ASN A 30 -15.99 16.52 5.58
CA ASN A 30 -15.96 17.72 6.39
C ASN A 30 -14.63 17.83 7.12
N GLU A 31 -14.12 19.04 7.25
CA GLU A 31 -12.99 19.33 8.12
C GLU A 31 -13.43 19.32 9.60
N PRO A 32 -12.51 19.04 10.54
CA PRO A 32 -12.81 19.20 11.95
C PRO A 32 -13.22 20.62 12.29
N SER A 33 -14.25 20.77 13.13
CA SER A 33 -14.76 22.06 13.58
C SER A 33 -13.76 22.85 14.44
N LEU A 34 -12.76 22.18 15.02
CA LEU A 34 -11.72 22.78 15.85
C LEU A 34 -10.35 22.52 15.22
N LEU A 35 -9.66 23.60 14.83
CA LEU A 35 -8.34 23.54 14.21
C LEU A 35 -7.32 24.28 15.07
N CYS A 36 -6.28 23.57 15.50
CA CYS A 36 -5.21 24.12 16.32
C CYS A 36 -3.94 24.23 15.47
N PRO A 37 -3.18 25.33 15.57
CA PRO A 37 -1.97 25.53 14.78
C PRO A 37 -0.79 24.65 15.24
N SER A 38 -0.80 24.19 16.50
CA SER A 38 0.21 23.28 17.04
C SER A 38 -0.36 22.36 18.12
N GLN A 39 0.39 21.30 18.46
CA GLN A 39 0.03 20.36 19.51
C GLN A 39 -0.03 21.03 20.89
N GLU A 40 0.88 21.96 21.16
CA GLU A 40 0.93 22.72 22.41
C GLU A 40 -0.31 23.60 22.56
N MET A 41 -0.73 24.25 21.46
CA MET A 41 -1.94 25.08 21.48
C MET A 41 -3.22 24.25 21.61
N ALA A 42 -3.24 23.03 21.05
CA ALA A 42 -4.32 22.08 21.27
C ALA A 42 -4.44 21.67 22.74
N ALA A 43 -3.32 21.45 23.44
CA ALA A 43 -3.32 21.08 24.85
C ALA A 43 -3.93 22.16 25.77
N ILE A 44 -3.74 23.44 25.42
CA ILE A 44 -4.35 24.57 26.13
C ILE A 44 -5.66 25.05 25.51
N SER A 45 -6.21 24.30 24.54
CA SER A 45 -7.45 24.63 23.81
C SER A 45 -7.45 26.01 23.14
N ASN A 46 -6.29 26.53 22.76
CA ASN A 46 -6.16 27.79 22.01
C ASN A 46 -6.25 27.50 20.51
N CYS A 47 -7.47 27.21 20.04
CA CYS A 47 -7.73 26.74 18.68
C CYS A 47 -8.76 27.62 17.98
N THR A 48 -8.71 27.63 16.65
CA THR A 48 -9.68 28.36 15.83
C THR A 48 -10.88 27.45 15.55
N PHE A 49 -12.08 27.97 15.79
CA PHE A 49 -13.32 27.28 15.46
C PHE A 49 -13.75 27.59 14.02
N LYS A 50 -14.04 26.56 13.22
CA LYS A 50 -14.55 26.70 11.86
C LYS A 50 -16.07 26.49 11.87
N ASN A 51 -16.80 27.52 11.42
CA ASN A 51 -18.25 27.71 11.60
C ASN A 51 -19.13 26.67 10.88
N ASP A 52 -19.44 25.55 11.53
CA ASP A 52 -20.56 24.67 11.19
C ASP A 52 -21.34 24.25 12.47
N TYR A 53 -21.83 25.24 13.22
CA TYR A 53 -22.73 25.01 14.36
C TYR A 53 -24.13 25.54 14.10
N ARG A 54 -25.14 24.81 14.57
CA ARG A 54 -26.55 25.24 14.57
C ARG A 54 -26.97 25.52 16.00
N CYS A 55 -27.22 26.78 16.32
CA CYS A 55 -27.80 27.15 17.61
C CYS A 55 -29.31 27.36 17.48
N SER A 56 -30.07 26.73 18.36
CA SER A 56 -31.49 26.99 18.56
C SER A 56 -31.70 27.63 19.92
N THR A 57 -32.52 28.67 19.97
CA THR A 57 -32.98 29.27 21.22
C THR A 57 -34.09 28.41 21.83
N ALA A 58 -33.98 28.10 23.12
CA ALA A 58 -35.06 27.62 23.98
C ALA A 58 -35.33 28.67 25.08
N GLU A 59 -36.51 28.65 25.70
CA GLU A 59 -37.05 29.75 26.53
C GLU A 59 -36.03 30.44 27.46
N ASN A 60 -35.20 29.68 28.17
CA ASN A 60 -34.11 30.21 29.02
C ASN A 60 -32.74 29.61 28.70
N THR A 61 -32.57 28.89 27.60
CA THR A 61 -31.31 28.20 27.27
C THR A 61 -31.01 28.29 25.78
N VAL A 62 -29.74 28.37 25.41
CA VAL A 62 -29.31 28.28 24.02
C VAL A 62 -28.67 26.92 23.83
N ASN A 63 -29.19 26.15 22.86
CA ASN A 63 -28.64 24.85 22.51
C ASN A 63 -27.90 24.95 21.19
N CYS A 64 -26.58 24.80 21.22
CA CYS A 64 -25.74 24.79 20.03
C CYS A 64 -25.26 23.37 19.74
N GLN A 65 -25.62 22.86 18.57
CA GLN A 65 -25.14 21.58 18.07
C GLN A 65 -24.03 21.82 17.06
N CYS A 66 -22.87 21.23 17.34
CA CYS A 66 -21.74 21.16 16.42
C CYS A 66 -21.78 19.83 15.67
N SER A 67 -21.29 19.83 14.43
CA SER A 67 -21.03 18.60 13.72
C SER A 67 -19.91 17.85 14.45
N ASP A 68 -20.24 16.70 15.05
CA ASP A 68 -19.31 15.85 15.77
C ASP A 68 -18.57 14.94 14.78
N LEU A 69 -17.28 15.21 14.58
CA LEU A 69 -16.39 14.40 13.77
C LEU A 69 -15.39 13.73 14.70
N ASP A 70 -15.59 12.43 14.93
CA ASP A 70 -14.67 11.61 15.70
C ASP A 70 -13.39 11.32 14.88
N ILE A 71 -12.40 12.21 15.01
CA ILE A 71 -11.10 12.12 14.34
C ILE A 71 -10.39 10.80 14.68
N GLN A 72 -10.55 10.28 15.90
CA GLN A 72 -9.91 9.02 16.30
C GLN A 72 -10.52 7.84 15.55
N ARG A 73 -11.84 7.79 15.44
CA ARG A 73 -12.52 6.76 14.65
C ARG A 73 -12.12 6.85 13.18
N GLU A 74 -12.08 8.06 12.63
CA GLU A 74 -11.63 8.30 11.25
C GLU A 74 -10.18 7.84 11.01
N PHE A 75 -9.27 8.04 11.98
CA PHE A 75 -7.88 7.57 11.90
C PHE A 75 -7.74 6.06 12.05
N ASN A 76 -8.55 5.44 12.92
CA ASN A 76 -8.43 4.02 13.26
C ASN A 76 -9.10 3.07 12.26
N GLU A 77 -9.92 3.58 11.34
CA GLU A 77 -10.50 2.77 10.29
C GLU A 77 -9.41 2.10 9.44
N LEU A 78 -9.36 0.76 9.49
CA LEU A 78 -8.34 -0.05 8.83
C LEU A 78 -8.21 0.25 7.33
N GLY A 79 -9.32 0.57 6.65
CA GLY A 79 -9.34 0.92 5.22
C GLY A 79 -8.77 2.31 4.87
N LYS A 80 -8.40 3.12 5.87
CA LYS A 80 -7.77 4.44 5.73
C LYS A 80 -6.29 4.42 6.10
N ARG A 81 -5.79 3.32 6.67
CA ARG A 81 -4.36 3.13 6.93
C ARG A 81 -3.59 2.99 5.62
N LEU A 82 -2.42 3.62 5.57
CA LEU A 82 -1.64 3.85 4.36
C LEU A 82 -0.85 2.63 3.89
N THR A 83 -1.57 1.58 3.53
CA THR A 83 -1.00 0.34 3.02
C THR A 83 -1.51 0.10 1.61
N SER A 84 -0.62 0.26 0.64
CA SER A 84 -0.91 0.11 -0.79
C SER A 84 0.03 -0.93 -1.39
N ALA A 85 -0.47 -1.71 -2.34
CA ALA A 85 0.40 -2.58 -3.15
C ALA A 85 1.32 -1.77 -4.09
N SER A 86 0.91 -0.56 -4.47
CA SER A 86 1.61 0.25 -5.48
C SER A 86 2.65 1.23 -4.91
N TRP A 87 2.65 1.45 -3.60
CA TRP A 87 3.60 2.35 -2.93
C TRP A 87 3.69 2.05 -1.44
N GLU A 88 4.84 2.38 -0.84
CA GLU A 88 5.13 2.25 0.57
C GLU A 88 5.36 3.64 1.16
N LEU A 89 4.64 3.97 2.24
CA LEU A 89 4.84 5.21 2.95
C LEU A 89 5.80 5.00 4.11
N SER A 90 6.85 5.82 4.17
CA SER A 90 7.75 5.91 5.31
C SER A 90 7.78 7.34 5.84
N GLN A 91 7.95 7.48 7.14
CA GLN A 91 8.14 8.78 7.79
C GLN A 91 9.52 8.80 8.45
N PRO A 92 10.60 8.88 7.64
CA PRO A 92 11.94 9.01 8.19
C PRO A 92 12.04 10.37 8.90
N TYR A 93 12.21 10.33 10.22
CA TYR A 93 12.47 11.50 11.08
C TYR A 93 11.45 12.65 10.94
N ASN A 94 10.22 12.39 11.39
CA ASN A 94 9.23 13.34 11.91
C ASN A 94 8.92 14.65 11.15
N ARG A 95 9.31 14.83 9.88
CA ARG A 95 9.01 16.06 9.12
C ARG A 95 8.41 15.87 7.74
N TYR A 96 8.61 14.72 7.09
CA TYR A 96 8.07 14.50 5.75
C TYR A 96 7.62 13.05 5.57
N ILE A 97 6.48 12.90 4.90
CA ILE A 97 5.94 11.61 4.48
C ILE A 97 6.56 11.28 3.12
N VAL A 98 7.28 10.16 3.01
CA VAL A 98 7.96 9.72 1.79
C VAL A 98 7.23 8.53 1.19
N ALA A 99 6.77 8.65 -0.05
CA ALA A 99 6.18 7.55 -0.81
C ALA A 99 7.22 6.91 -1.73
N LYS A 100 7.53 5.64 -1.47
CA LYS A 100 8.36 4.80 -2.32
C LYS A 100 7.47 3.98 -3.24
N ILE A 101 7.68 4.08 -4.56
CA ILE A 101 6.99 3.25 -5.56
C ILE A 101 7.93 2.08 -5.89
N PRO A 102 7.61 0.83 -5.49
CA PRO A 102 8.53 -0.30 -5.67
C PRO A 102 8.51 -0.89 -7.09
N GLN A 103 7.46 -0.62 -7.87
CA GLN A 103 7.35 -1.05 -9.26
C GLN A 103 8.25 -0.20 -10.17
N MET A 104 8.77 -0.81 -11.23
CA MET A 104 9.68 -0.16 -12.18
C MET A 104 8.98 1.03 -12.86
N VAL A 105 9.50 2.24 -12.64
CA VAL A 105 9.04 3.47 -13.29
C VAL A 105 10.05 3.81 -14.38
N PRO A 106 9.64 4.13 -15.62
CA PRO A 106 10.57 4.57 -16.65
C PRO A 106 11.32 5.82 -16.17
N ALA A 107 12.65 5.73 -16.13
CA ALA A 107 13.54 6.83 -15.77
C ALA A 107 14.57 7.03 -16.88
N GLU A 108 14.88 8.29 -17.17
CA GLU A 108 15.90 8.67 -18.15
C GLU A 108 17.04 9.34 -17.41
N PHE A 109 18.26 8.84 -17.64
CA PHE A 109 19.48 9.40 -17.08
C PHE A 109 20.32 9.96 -18.21
N VAL A 110 20.64 11.25 -18.14
CA VAL A 110 21.62 11.88 -19.02
C VAL A 110 22.93 11.95 -18.27
N LEU A 111 23.93 11.20 -18.73
CA LEU A 111 25.28 11.20 -18.19
C LEU A 111 26.14 12.09 -19.07
N ASP A 112 26.65 13.17 -18.50
CA ASP A 112 27.64 14.03 -19.15
C ASP A 112 29.03 13.68 -18.62
N PHE A 113 29.94 13.32 -19.53
CA PHE A 113 31.30 12.94 -19.19
C PHE A 113 32.24 14.08 -19.59
N ALA A 114 32.95 14.64 -18.61
CA ALA A 114 33.88 15.76 -18.83
C ALA A 114 35.07 15.43 -19.76
N HIS A 115 35.36 14.13 -19.93
CA HIS A 115 36.47 13.64 -20.73
C HIS A 115 36.03 12.47 -21.61
N PHE A 116 36.68 12.34 -22.77
CA PHE A 116 36.56 11.16 -23.61
C PHE A 116 37.34 9.99 -23.01
N TYR A 117 36.69 8.84 -22.91
CA TYR A 117 37.31 7.58 -22.52
C TYR A 117 37.34 6.65 -23.75
N ASP A 118 38.53 6.36 -24.29
CA ASP A 118 38.72 5.53 -25.49
C ASP A 118 38.41 4.04 -25.28
N THR A 119 38.38 3.58 -24.01
CA THR A 119 38.10 2.20 -23.65
C THR A 119 37.16 2.14 -22.46
N ALA A 120 35.93 1.69 -22.67
CA ALA A 120 35.04 1.27 -21.60
C ALA A 120 35.25 -0.24 -21.37
N PRO A 121 35.78 -0.68 -20.20
CA PRO A 121 35.78 -2.09 -19.87
C PRO A 121 34.33 -2.54 -19.63
N PHE A 122 33.77 -3.29 -20.58
CA PHE A 122 32.46 -3.92 -20.40
C PHE A 122 32.61 -5.15 -19.51
N LEU A 123 32.10 -5.09 -18.29
CA LEU A 123 31.96 -6.27 -17.44
C LEU A 123 30.61 -6.94 -17.72
N LEU A 124 30.57 -7.82 -18.72
CA LEU A 124 29.41 -8.69 -18.98
C LEU A 124 29.43 -9.86 -18.00
N ARG A 125 28.61 -9.78 -16.94
CA ARG A 125 28.36 -10.90 -16.03
C ARG A 125 27.16 -11.70 -16.54
N HIS A 126 27.44 -12.91 -17.02
CA HIS A 126 26.42 -13.89 -17.40
C HIS A 126 26.04 -14.72 -16.18
N ASP A 127 25.47 -14.06 -15.17
CA ASP A 127 24.98 -14.76 -13.99
C ASP A 127 23.62 -15.40 -14.28
N LEU A 128 23.40 -16.57 -13.68
CA LEU A 128 22.17 -17.33 -13.77
C LEU A 128 21.38 -17.12 -12.48
N CYS A 129 20.19 -16.54 -12.62
CA CYS A 129 19.29 -16.31 -11.49
C CYS A 129 18.12 -17.27 -11.53
N THR A 130 17.79 -17.84 -10.37
CA THR A 130 16.65 -18.75 -10.22
C THR A 130 15.81 -18.36 -9.02
N ILE A 131 14.51 -18.52 -9.17
CA ILE A 131 13.51 -18.30 -8.12
C ILE A 131 12.62 -19.55 -8.10
N PRO A 132 12.41 -20.18 -6.93
CA PRO A 132 11.48 -21.29 -6.82
C PRO A 132 10.03 -20.80 -6.92
N ASN A 133 9.12 -21.70 -7.30
CA ASN A 133 7.68 -21.41 -7.28
C ASN A 133 7.25 -20.97 -5.88
N SER A 134 6.35 -19.99 -5.82
CA SER A 134 5.89 -19.41 -4.55
C SER A 134 4.40 -19.11 -4.56
N ASN A 135 3.87 -18.81 -3.39
CA ASN A 135 2.45 -18.57 -3.18
C ASN A 135 2.13 -17.08 -3.08
N LEU A 136 0.96 -16.72 -3.60
CA LEU A 136 0.35 -15.41 -3.44
C LEU A 136 -0.58 -15.41 -2.22
N TYR A 137 -0.42 -14.39 -1.38
CA TYR A 137 -1.26 -14.16 -0.21
C TYR A 137 -1.74 -12.72 -0.19
N GLY A 138 -2.97 -12.49 0.28
CA GLY A 138 -3.55 -11.16 0.41
C GLY A 138 -4.98 -11.10 -0.11
N CYS A 139 -5.34 -9.97 -0.72
CA CYS A 139 -6.68 -9.73 -1.22
C CYS A 139 -6.71 -9.23 -2.68
N TYR A 140 -7.86 -9.41 -3.31
CA TYR A 140 -8.18 -8.86 -4.62
C TYR A 140 -9.21 -7.73 -4.48
N ARG A 141 -9.18 -6.75 -5.40
CA ARG A 141 -9.99 -5.51 -5.38
C ARG A 141 -9.88 -4.74 -4.06
N CYS A 142 -8.68 -4.67 -3.50
CA CYS A 142 -8.40 -4.02 -2.22
C CYS A 142 -7.14 -3.15 -2.32
N SER A 143 -7.01 -2.16 -1.42
CA SER A 143 -5.83 -1.28 -1.37
C SER A 143 -4.56 -2.02 -0.97
N HIS A 144 -4.64 -2.95 -0.02
CA HIS A 144 -3.51 -3.76 0.43
C HIS A 144 -2.92 -4.66 -0.68
N GLY A 145 -3.76 -5.05 -1.64
CA GLY A 145 -3.43 -5.99 -2.70
C GLY A 145 -2.98 -7.36 -2.22
N ALA A 146 -2.17 -8.02 -3.05
CA ALA A 146 -1.58 -9.31 -2.78
C ALA A 146 -0.05 -9.22 -2.81
N GLN A 147 0.61 -10.16 -2.16
CA GLN A 147 2.06 -10.23 -2.11
C GLN A 147 2.57 -11.66 -2.26
N ALA A 148 3.77 -11.80 -2.84
CA ALA A 148 4.55 -13.04 -2.88
C ALA A 148 5.92 -12.78 -2.27
N ARG A 149 6.38 -13.70 -1.41
CA ARG A 149 7.77 -13.72 -0.93
C ARG A 149 8.56 -14.61 -1.86
N VAL A 150 9.64 -14.09 -2.42
CA VAL A 150 10.53 -14.81 -3.33
C VAL A 150 11.96 -14.74 -2.82
N GLN A 151 12.72 -15.81 -3.03
CA GLN A 151 14.15 -15.86 -2.70
C GLN A 151 14.90 -16.05 -4.01
N CYS A 152 15.75 -15.09 -4.36
CA CYS A 152 16.47 -15.12 -5.63
C CYS A 152 17.89 -15.65 -5.46
N GLN A 153 18.17 -16.81 -6.03
CA GLN A 153 19.47 -17.46 -5.94
C GLN A 153 20.33 -17.14 -7.17
N ALA A 154 21.58 -16.76 -6.92
CA ALA A 154 22.62 -16.54 -7.92
C ALA A 154 24.00 -16.89 -7.35
N ASN A 155 25.00 -17.06 -8.22
CA ASN A 155 26.37 -17.38 -7.79
C ASN A 155 27.12 -16.18 -7.19
N THR A 156 26.74 -14.96 -7.58
CA THR A 156 27.28 -13.72 -7.04
C THR A 156 26.15 -12.77 -6.67
N GLU A 157 26.47 -11.74 -5.89
CA GLU A 157 25.52 -10.67 -5.59
C GLU A 157 25.23 -9.86 -6.87
N ILE A 158 23.99 -9.91 -7.33
CA ILE A 158 23.52 -9.25 -8.55
C ILE A 158 22.04 -8.83 -8.42
N LEU A 159 21.58 -7.94 -9.28
CA LEU A 159 20.16 -7.60 -9.39
C LEU A 159 19.51 -8.43 -10.51
N GLY A 160 18.33 -8.98 -10.23
CA GLY A 160 17.51 -9.68 -11.21
C GLY A 160 16.20 -8.95 -11.49
N GLU A 161 15.81 -8.92 -12.76
CA GLU A 161 14.53 -8.43 -13.23
C GLU A 161 13.51 -9.57 -13.28
N ILE A 162 12.40 -9.40 -12.56
CA ILE A 162 11.24 -10.30 -12.58
C ILE A 162 10.15 -9.67 -13.45
N VAL A 163 9.61 -10.43 -14.40
CA VAL A 163 8.45 -10.03 -15.20
C VAL A 163 7.32 -11.05 -15.04
N CYS A 164 6.15 -10.60 -14.61
CA CYS A 164 4.94 -11.39 -14.40
C CYS A 164 3.77 -10.73 -15.16
N GLY A 165 3.61 -11.04 -16.45
CA GLY A 165 2.60 -10.39 -17.30
C GLY A 165 2.88 -8.89 -17.46
N THR A 166 2.03 -8.04 -16.89
CA THR A 166 2.18 -6.57 -16.93
C THR A 166 2.98 -6.00 -15.74
N HIS A 167 3.40 -6.84 -14.79
CA HIS A 167 4.14 -6.40 -13.61
C HIS A 167 5.63 -6.69 -13.78
N ALA A 168 6.47 -5.73 -13.43
CA ALA A 168 7.92 -5.86 -13.44
C ALA A 168 8.53 -5.40 -12.11
N PHE A 169 9.54 -6.14 -11.63
CA PHE A 169 10.22 -5.90 -10.37
C PHE A 169 11.72 -6.10 -10.52
N VAL A 170 12.51 -5.36 -9.73
CA VAL A 170 13.96 -5.61 -9.60
C VAL A 170 14.22 -6.10 -8.18
N VAL A 171 14.87 -7.25 -8.05
CA VAL A 171 15.17 -7.88 -6.76
C VAL A 171 16.67 -8.17 -6.61
N PRO A 172 17.23 -8.09 -5.39
CA PRO A 172 18.55 -8.64 -5.13
C PRO A 172 18.55 -10.16 -5.27
N CYS A 173 19.63 -10.68 -5.83
CA CYS A 173 19.92 -12.10 -5.99
C CYS A 173 21.33 -12.38 -5.47
N GLY A 174 21.56 -13.56 -4.91
CA GLY A 174 22.89 -13.92 -4.42
C GLY A 174 22.97 -15.32 -3.84
N PRO A 175 24.16 -15.74 -3.37
CA PRO A 175 24.38 -17.09 -2.84
C PRO A 175 23.50 -17.42 -1.64
N GLN A 176 23.22 -16.41 -0.80
CA GLN A 176 22.35 -16.53 0.37
C GLN A 176 20.85 -16.47 0.04
N ALA A 177 20.49 -16.37 -1.24
CA ALA A 177 19.12 -16.28 -1.72
C ALA A 177 18.27 -15.23 -0.96
N PRO A 178 18.64 -13.94 -1.00
CA PRO A 178 17.93 -12.90 -0.25
C PRO A 178 16.43 -12.86 -0.56
N GLU A 179 15.63 -12.66 0.48
CA GLU A 179 14.17 -12.59 0.36
C GLU A 179 13.72 -11.21 -0.14
N SER A 180 12.82 -11.21 -1.12
CA SER A 180 12.15 -10.03 -1.64
C SER A 180 10.62 -10.20 -1.60
N VAL A 181 9.90 -9.10 -1.39
CA VAL A 181 8.43 -9.08 -1.37
C VAL A 181 7.92 -8.42 -2.64
N LEU A 182 7.28 -9.21 -3.50
CA LEU A 182 6.61 -8.74 -4.70
C LEU A 182 5.18 -8.35 -4.36
N ARG A 183 4.74 -7.15 -4.76
CA ARG A 183 3.40 -6.64 -4.47
C ARG A 183 2.59 -6.49 -5.76
N PHE A 184 1.33 -6.89 -5.70
CA PHE A 184 0.43 -6.97 -6.85
C PHE A 184 -0.94 -6.40 -6.51
N HIS A 185 -1.63 -5.93 -7.55
CA HIS A 185 -3.05 -5.61 -7.49
C HIS A 185 -3.81 -6.50 -8.47
N PHE A 186 -4.85 -7.19 -7.98
CA PHE A 186 -5.63 -8.12 -8.77
C PHE A 186 -7.12 -7.84 -8.65
N ASP A 187 -7.85 -8.12 -9.73
CA ASP A 187 -9.31 -7.97 -9.78
C ASP A 187 -10.09 -9.25 -9.53
N THR A 188 -9.40 -10.40 -9.44
CA THR A 188 -10.01 -11.73 -9.30
C THR A 188 -9.37 -12.53 -8.16
N ALA A 189 -10.12 -13.50 -7.61
CA ALA A 189 -9.67 -14.27 -6.45
C ALA A 189 -8.58 -15.29 -6.78
N ARG A 190 -8.74 -16.04 -7.88
CA ARG A 190 -7.80 -17.12 -8.26
C ARG A 190 -6.72 -16.54 -9.14
N GLN A 191 -5.47 -16.61 -8.68
CA GLN A 191 -4.30 -16.12 -9.41
C GLN A 191 -3.36 -17.26 -9.73
N PHE A 192 -2.90 -17.26 -10.97
CA PHE A 192 -1.82 -18.11 -11.46
C PHE A 192 -1.00 -17.29 -12.47
N LEU A 193 0.23 -16.95 -12.11
CA LEU A 193 1.13 -16.13 -12.90
C LEU A 193 2.32 -16.98 -13.31
N ASN A 194 2.64 -16.96 -14.60
CA ASN A 194 3.91 -17.45 -15.09
C ASN A 194 4.86 -16.25 -15.18
N CYS A 195 5.91 -16.26 -14.36
CA CYS A 195 6.88 -15.19 -14.23
C CYS A 195 8.22 -15.62 -14.83
N SER A 196 8.99 -14.67 -15.34
CA SER A 196 10.39 -14.85 -15.70
C SER A 196 11.30 -14.06 -14.78
N ILE A 197 12.50 -14.57 -14.50
CA ILE A 197 13.60 -13.87 -13.83
C ILE A 197 14.82 -13.85 -14.75
N GLN A 198 15.44 -12.68 -14.89
CA GLN A 198 16.63 -12.47 -15.70
C GLN A 198 17.63 -11.56 -14.98
N CYS A 199 18.89 -11.98 -14.86
CA CYS A 199 19.99 -11.14 -14.35
C CYS A 199 21.23 -11.14 -15.27
N GLY A 200 21.10 -11.81 -16.43
CA GLY A 200 22.07 -11.90 -17.50
C GLY A 200 21.31 -12.19 -18.79
N ASP A 201 21.84 -13.04 -19.68
CA ASP A 201 21.21 -13.27 -20.98
C ASP A 201 20.08 -14.31 -20.96
N THR A 202 20.05 -15.15 -19.92
CA THR A 202 19.10 -16.27 -19.84
C THR A 202 17.98 -15.96 -18.86
N ALA A 203 16.74 -16.07 -19.33
CA ALA A 203 15.56 -15.98 -18.49
C ALA A 203 15.16 -17.36 -17.93
N HIS A 204 14.90 -17.44 -16.63
CA HIS A 204 14.32 -18.60 -15.98
C HIS A 204 12.87 -18.35 -15.61
N TYR A 205 12.02 -19.37 -15.71
CA TYR A 205 10.59 -19.25 -15.43
C TYR A 205 10.21 -19.90 -14.10
N PHE A 206 9.27 -19.27 -13.41
CA PHE A 206 8.70 -19.75 -12.16
C PHE A 206 7.23 -19.34 -12.05
N ALA A 207 6.45 -20.08 -11.27
CA ALA A 207 5.03 -19.84 -11.08
C ALA A 207 4.74 -19.20 -9.73
N LEU A 208 3.85 -18.21 -9.73
CA LEU A 208 3.20 -17.67 -8.55
C LEU A 208 1.73 -18.05 -8.56
N SER A 209 1.22 -18.65 -7.48
CA SER A 209 -0.18 -19.09 -7.43
C SER A 209 -0.83 -18.87 -6.08
N GLY A 210 -2.15 -18.63 -6.06
CA GLY A 210 -2.87 -18.47 -4.80
C GLY A 210 -4.35 -18.15 -4.98
N ILE A 211 -5.10 -18.28 -3.88
CA ILE A 211 -6.51 -17.87 -3.79
C ILE A 211 -6.58 -16.70 -2.81
N LEU A 212 -6.89 -15.51 -3.35
CA LEU A 212 -6.94 -14.25 -2.62
C LEU A 212 -8.29 -14.05 -1.96
N LYS A 213 -8.27 -13.39 -0.79
CA LYS A 213 -9.48 -13.06 -0.04
C LYS A 213 -10.17 -11.84 -0.64
N TYR A 214 -11.50 -11.83 -0.63
CA TYR A 214 -12.26 -10.63 -0.98
C TYR A 214 -12.29 -9.69 0.23
N MET A 215 -11.96 -8.41 0.02
CA MET A 215 -12.20 -7.36 1.02
C MET A 215 -13.21 -6.35 0.46
N GLY A 216 -14.48 -6.74 0.48
CA GLY A 216 -15.58 -5.83 0.19
C GLY A 216 -15.70 -4.75 1.26
N THR A 217 -16.30 -3.61 0.90
CA THR A 217 -16.68 -2.60 1.89
C THR A 217 -17.71 -3.19 2.85
N PHE A 218 -17.70 -2.79 4.12
CA PHE A 218 -18.61 -3.30 5.16
C PHE A 218 -20.12 -3.10 4.89
N ARG A 219 -20.50 -2.54 3.74
CA ARG A 219 -21.88 -2.50 3.24
C ARG A 219 -22.32 -3.77 2.49
N THR A 220 -21.39 -4.63 2.09
CA THR A 220 -21.69 -5.79 1.25
C THR A 220 -22.34 -7.02 1.93
N PRO A 221 -22.25 -7.27 3.26
CA PRO A 221 -22.90 -8.46 3.82
C PRO A 221 -24.43 -8.31 3.88
N PHE A 222 -24.97 -7.10 3.90
CA PHE A 222 -26.43 -6.87 3.93
C PHE A 222 -27.10 -7.12 2.56
N LEU A 223 -26.40 -6.93 1.44
CA LEU A 223 -26.96 -7.20 0.11
C LEU A 223 -26.89 -8.69 -0.26
N CYS A 224 -25.84 -9.41 0.14
CA CYS A 224 -25.78 -10.87 -0.07
C CYS A 224 -26.84 -11.64 0.73
N LEU A 225 -27.31 -11.10 1.86
CA LEU A 225 -28.43 -11.68 2.63
C LEU A 225 -29.79 -11.47 1.96
N ILE A 226 -29.91 -10.52 1.02
CA ILE A 226 -31.15 -10.22 0.30
C ILE A 226 -31.24 -11.04 -1.00
N ASP A 227 -30.11 -11.41 -1.61
CA ASP A 227 -30.05 -12.17 -2.88
C ASP A 227 -30.02 -13.70 -2.73
N GLY A 228 -30.32 -14.24 -1.53
CA GLY A 228 -30.71 -15.64 -1.37
C GLY A 228 -29.68 -16.72 -1.77
N ASN A 229 -28.41 -16.38 -2.00
CA ASN A 229 -27.38 -17.36 -2.33
C ASN A 229 -26.60 -17.78 -1.07
N SER A 230 -26.87 -19.00 -0.62
CA SER A 230 -26.23 -19.64 0.52
C SER A 230 -24.72 -19.78 0.33
N VAL A 231 -23.94 -19.05 1.12
CA VAL A 231 -22.53 -19.39 1.35
C VAL A 231 -22.47 -20.24 2.62
N THR A 232 -22.11 -21.51 2.42
CA THR A 232 -21.86 -22.49 3.47
C THR A 232 -20.91 -21.92 4.52
N THR A 233 -21.41 -21.72 5.73
CA THR A 233 -20.63 -21.32 6.90
C THR A 233 -19.65 -22.43 7.28
N MET A 234 -18.35 -22.17 7.23
CA MET A 234 -17.35 -22.96 7.94
C MET A 234 -16.94 -22.26 9.23
N ASN A 235 -17.49 -22.77 10.33
CA ASN A 235 -17.01 -22.83 11.72
C ASN A 235 -15.90 -21.86 12.17
N SER A 236 -16.27 -20.95 13.08
CA SER A 236 -15.37 -20.38 14.09
C SER A 236 -15.23 -21.35 15.28
N PRO A 237 -14.06 -21.52 15.90
CA PRO A 237 -13.95 -22.26 17.16
C PRO A 237 -14.53 -21.42 18.31
N GLY A 238 -15.45 -22.02 19.05
CA GLY A 238 -16.20 -21.41 20.14
C GLY A 238 -15.33 -21.02 21.34
N ARG A 239 -15.72 -19.93 21.99
CA ARG A 239 -15.28 -19.59 23.34
C ARG A 239 -16.52 -19.58 24.24
N ILE A 240 -16.65 -20.63 25.02
CA ILE A 240 -17.66 -20.80 26.07
C ILE A 240 -17.29 -19.82 27.20
N LEU A 241 -18.19 -18.89 27.51
CA LEU A 241 -18.19 -18.14 28.77
C LEU A 241 -19.05 -18.92 29.76
N ASN A 242 -18.41 -19.58 30.73
CA ASN A 242 -19.10 -20.13 31.89
C ASN A 242 -19.30 -19.03 32.92
N THR A 243 -20.55 -18.79 33.27
CA THR A 243 -21.00 -18.08 34.47
C THR A 243 -21.02 -19.04 35.66
N TYR A 244 -20.38 -18.63 36.76
CA TYR A 244 -20.88 -18.79 38.13
C TYR A 244 -20.66 -17.46 38.85
#